data_AF-A0A377Z438-F1
#
_entry.id   AF-A0A377Z438-F1
#
_cell.length_a   1.000
_cell.length_b   1.000
_cell.length_c   1.000
_cell.angle_alpha   90.00
_cell.angle_beta   90.00
_cell.angle_gamma   90.00
#
_symmetry.space_group_name_H-M   'P 1'
#
loop_
_entity.id
_entity.type
_entity.pdbx_description
1 polymer ?
#
loop_
_entity_poly.entity_id
_entity_poly.type
_entity_poly.pdbx_seq_one_letter_code
_entity_poly.pdbx_strand_id
1 'polypeptide(L)'
;MITVFAYLDSITLWHYNGTEAGASVVRSVTMGSLLFAIVASMVAWALIRNLPGLLEVLVLSRLNMRQGTSYAITTILNYAIIAIGADDGIRALGVSWDKLQWLAAALSVGLGFGLQEIFGNFVSGLIILFERPVRIGDTVTIGTFSGTVSKIRIRATTITDFDRKEVIIPNKAFVTGALDQLVALRHRDPGGDPPRRRLWLRPG
;
A
#
# COMPACT_ATOMS: atom_id res chain seq x y z
N MET A 1 -8.90 43.44 10.60
CA MET A 1 -8.81 42.15 9.86
C MET A 1 -10.09 41.34 9.98
N ILE A 2 -10.65 41.12 11.18
CA ILE A 2 -11.90 40.34 11.39
C ILE A 2 -13.13 40.94 10.65
N THR A 3 -13.20 42.27 10.52
CA THR A 3 -14.32 42.99 9.86
C THR A 3 -14.39 42.80 8.34
N VAL A 4 -13.26 42.60 7.66
CA VAL A 4 -13.24 42.42 6.19
C VAL A 4 -13.71 41.03 5.80
N PHE A 5 -13.32 40.00 6.56
CA PHE A 5 -13.81 38.64 6.37
C PHE A 5 -15.32 38.54 6.63
N ALA A 6 -15.83 39.21 7.67
CA ALA A 6 -17.26 39.27 7.95
C ALA A 6 -18.07 39.96 6.84
N TYR A 7 -17.47 40.95 6.15
CA TYR A 7 -18.11 41.61 5.01
C TYR A 7 -18.14 40.72 3.76
N LEU A 8 -17.11 39.90 3.53
CA LEU A 8 -17.07 38.97 2.40
C LEU A 8 -18.02 37.77 2.59
N ASP A 9 -18.25 37.36 3.84
CA ASP A 9 -19.26 36.35 4.17
C ASP A 9 -20.70 36.85 4.05
N SER A 10 -20.91 38.16 4.05
CA SER A 10 -22.24 38.76 3.84
C SER A 10 -22.72 38.67 2.39
N ILE A 11 -21.80 38.50 1.43
CA ILE A 11 -22.12 38.37 0.01
C ILE A 11 -22.20 36.87 -0.33
N THR A 12 -23.42 36.34 -0.28
CA THR A 12 -23.73 34.97 -0.72
C THR A 12 -23.91 34.94 -2.23
N LEU A 13 -23.18 34.06 -2.92
CA LEU A 13 -23.24 33.94 -4.38
C LEU A 13 -24.33 32.98 -4.82
N TRP A 14 -24.39 31.79 -4.19
CA TRP A 14 -25.49 30.84 -4.37
C TRP A 14 -25.62 29.92 -3.17
N HIS A 15 -26.75 29.22 -3.13
CA HIS A 15 -27.05 28.19 -2.13
C HIS A 15 -26.94 26.80 -2.73
N TYR A 16 -26.45 25.86 -1.96
CA TYR A 16 -26.53 24.44 -2.28
C TYR A 16 -27.04 23.67 -1.08
N ASN A 17 -27.74 22.58 -1.36
CA ASN A 17 -28.17 21.66 -0.32
C ASN A 17 -26.99 20.76 0.02
N GLY A 18 -26.45 20.92 1.23
CA GLY A 18 -25.54 19.96 1.83
C GLY A 18 -26.32 18.98 2.70
N THR A 19 -25.78 17.79 2.92
CA THR A 19 -26.35 16.81 3.84
C THR A 19 -25.46 16.76 5.07
N GLU A 20 -25.99 17.14 6.24
CA GLU A 20 -25.30 17.00 7.53
C GLU A 20 -26.15 16.11 8.44
N ALA A 21 -25.55 15.02 8.95
CA ALA A 21 -26.22 14.07 9.85
C ALA A 21 -27.59 13.56 9.33
N GLY A 22 -27.75 13.43 8.01
CA GLY A 22 -29.00 12.97 7.37
C GLY A 22 -30.07 14.05 7.17
N ALA A 23 -29.80 15.31 7.55
CA ALA A 23 -30.66 16.45 7.28
C ALA A 23 -30.10 17.33 6.16
N SER A 24 -30.97 17.78 5.26
CA SER A 24 -30.63 18.74 4.21
C SER A 24 -30.40 20.12 4.83
N VAL A 25 -29.14 20.52 4.99
CA VAL A 25 -28.74 21.85 5.46
C VAL A 25 -28.39 22.71 4.25
N VAL A 26 -29.09 23.83 4.11
CA VAL A 26 -28.78 24.81 3.07
C VAL A 26 -27.48 25.51 3.44
N ARG A 27 -26.41 25.28 2.68
CA ARG A 27 -25.14 25.98 2.81
C ARG A 27 -25.03 27.04 1.73
N SER A 28 -24.48 28.18 2.12
CA SER A 28 -24.23 29.31 1.22
C SER A 28 -22.77 29.33 0.82
N VAL A 29 -22.49 29.46 -0.48
CA VAL A 29 -21.15 29.78 -0.96
C VAL A 29 -21.01 31.30 -0.88
N THR A 30 -20.15 31.76 0.02
CA THR A 30 -19.85 33.18 0.22
C THR A 30 -18.66 33.62 -0.63
N MET A 31 -18.50 34.93 -0.86
CA MET A 31 -17.28 35.45 -1.48
C MET A 31 -16.03 35.10 -0.66
N GLY A 32 -16.16 35.02 0.67
CA GLY A 32 -15.12 34.53 1.57
C GLY A 32 -14.69 33.10 1.27
N SER A 33 -15.65 32.20 1.03
CA SER A 33 -15.37 30.80 0.70
C SER A 33 -14.63 30.62 -0.63
N LEU A 34 -14.92 31.45 -1.63
CA LEU A 34 -14.18 31.46 -2.91
C LEU A 34 -12.76 31.99 -2.74
N LEU A 35 -12.57 33.06 -1.98
CA LEU A 35 -11.24 33.59 -1.69
C LEU A 35 -10.38 32.58 -0.93
N PHE A 36 -10.96 31.91 0.08
CA PHE A 36 -10.29 30.81 0.78
C PHE A 36 -9.90 29.69 -0.18
N ALA A 37 -10.79 29.27 -1.07
CA ALA A 37 -10.51 28.22 -2.06
C ALA A 37 -9.39 28.60 -3.03
N ILE A 38 -9.34 29.86 -3.47
CA ILE A 38 -8.26 30.38 -4.34
C ILE A 38 -6.92 30.34 -3.59
N VAL A 39 -6.89 30.81 -2.33
CA VAL A 39 -5.69 30.77 -1.50
C VAL A 39 -5.24 29.33 -1.24
N ALA A 40 -6.16 28.45 -0.86
CA ALA A 40 -5.88 27.03 -0.64
C ALA A 40 -5.33 26.36 -1.90
N SER A 41 -5.92 26.66 -3.07
CA SER A 41 -5.45 26.16 -4.37
C SER A 41 -4.04 26.67 -4.72
N MET A 42 -3.75 27.95 -4.45
CA MET A 42 -2.41 28.51 -4.63
C MET A 42 -1.39 27.85 -3.70
N VAL A 43 -1.75 27.61 -2.44
CA VAL A 43 -0.91 26.91 -1.46
C VAL A 43 -0.66 25.47 -1.90
N ALA A 44 -1.69 24.74 -2.35
CA ALA A 44 -1.56 23.38 -2.84
C ALA A 44 -0.64 23.32 -4.08
N TRP A 45 -0.82 24.22 -5.04
CA TRP A 45 0.04 24.31 -6.22
C TRP A 45 1.49 24.64 -5.86
N ALA A 46 1.70 25.60 -4.95
CA ALA A 46 3.02 25.94 -4.44
C ALA A 46 3.65 24.74 -3.72
N LEU A 47 2.87 24.00 -2.93
CA LEU A 47 3.36 22.81 -2.24
C LEU A 47 3.78 21.74 -3.25
N ILE A 48 2.94 21.38 -4.22
CA ILE A 48 3.26 20.38 -5.26
C ILE A 48 4.57 20.73 -5.99
N ARG A 49 4.76 22.01 -6.32
CA ARG A 49 5.95 22.46 -7.05
C ARG A 49 7.22 22.41 -6.19
N ASN A 50 7.11 22.71 -4.89
CA ASN A 50 8.26 22.77 -3.99
C ASN A 50 8.49 21.46 -3.22
N LEU A 51 7.54 20.53 -3.22
CA LEU A 51 7.57 19.29 -2.46
C LEU A 51 8.83 18.44 -2.72
N PRO A 52 9.29 18.25 -3.98
CA PRO A 52 10.49 17.45 -4.23
C PRO A 52 11.72 18.02 -3.51
N GLY A 53 11.92 19.35 -3.58
CA GLY A 53 13.04 20.03 -2.92
C GLY A 53 12.92 20.03 -1.39
N LEU A 54 11.70 20.21 -0.86
CA LEU A 54 11.45 20.15 0.58
C LEU A 54 11.72 18.75 1.14
N LEU A 55 11.24 17.71 0.48
CA LEU A 55 11.48 16.32 0.89
C LEU A 55 12.96 15.98 0.81
N GLU A 56 13.66 16.46 -0.21
CA GLU A 56 15.10 16.26 -0.37
C GLU A 56 15.88 16.84 0.82
N VAL A 57 15.61 18.10 1.17
CA VAL A 57 16.33 18.80 2.24
C VAL A 57 15.94 18.32 3.64
N LEU A 58 14.65 18.07 3.90
CA LEU A 58 14.14 17.79 5.24
C LEU A 58 14.25 16.31 5.65
N VAL A 59 13.95 15.40 4.71
CA VAL A 59 13.74 13.99 5.02
C VAL A 59 14.79 13.11 4.34
N LEU A 60 14.98 13.27 3.04
CA LEU A 60 15.83 12.38 2.24
C LEU A 60 17.32 12.66 2.41
N SER A 61 17.72 13.88 2.76
CA SER A 61 19.11 14.16 3.15
C SER A 61 19.53 13.38 4.42
N ARG A 62 18.55 13.05 5.28
CA ARG A 62 18.75 12.31 6.54
C ARG A 62 18.57 10.80 6.38
N LEU A 63 17.86 10.37 5.34
CA LEU A 63 17.61 8.97 5.03
C LEU A 63 18.40 8.61 3.77
N ASN A 64 19.44 7.77 3.87
CA ASN A 64 20.29 7.37 2.75
C ASN A 64 19.52 6.49 1.73
N MET A 65 18.50 7.05 1.09
CA MET A 65 17.53 6.37 0.24
C MET A 65 18.03 6.28 -1.19
N ARG A 66 17.73 5.14 -1.83
CA ARG A 66 17.94 4.99 -3.27
C ARG A 66 17.07 6.02 -4.02
N GLN A 67 17.64 6.62 -5.07
CA GLN A 67 17.00 7.67 -5.87
C GLN A 67 15.59 7.29 -6.37
N GLY A 68 15.38 6.01 -6.75
CA GLY A 68 14.07 5.52 -7.17
C GLY A 68 12.99 5.50 -6.07
N THR A 69 13.37 5.27 -4.81
CA THR A 69 12.42 5.27 -3.68
C THR A 69 11.99 6.69 -3.33
N SER A 70 12.93 7.64 -3.34
CA SER A 70 12.66 9.07 -3.17
C SER A 70 11.66 9.59 -4.21
N TYR A 71 11.89 9.26 -5.48
CA TYR A 71 11.01 9.65 -6.57
C TYR A 71 9.59 9.09 -6.42
N ALA A 72 9.49 7.80 -6.06
CA ALA A 72 8.19 7.16 -5.84
C ALA A 72 7.41 7.80 -4.68
N ILE A 73 8.07 8.07 -3.54
CA ILE A 73 7.45 8.73 -2.40
C ILE A 73 6.94 10.13 -2.77
N THR A 74 7.79 10.92 -3.43
CA THR A 74 7.45 12.28 -3.88
C THR A 74 6.26 12.25 -4.83
N THR A 75 6.24 11.31 -5.77
CA THR A 75 5.14 11.13 -6.72
C THR A 75 3.83 10.80 -6.01
N ILE A 76 3.84 9.85 -5.06
CA ILE A 76 2.65 9.47 -4.28
C ILE A 76 2.11 10.66 -3.48
N LEU A 77 3.00 11.41 -2.81
CA LEU A 77 2.60 12.59 -2.04
C LEU A 77 2.02 13.69 -2.93
N ASN A 78 2.59 13.93 -4.11
CA ASN A 78 2.03 14.87 -5.07
C ASN A 78 0.60 14.47 -5.49
N TYR A 79 0.36 13.19 -5.81
CA TYR A 79 -1.00 12.72 -6.11
C TYR A 79 -1.96 12.88 -4.93
N ALA A 80 -1.49 12.68 -3.70
CA ALA A 80 -2.31 12.89 -2.50
C ALA A 80 -2.70 14.37 -2.34
N ILE A 81 -1.77 15.31 -2.55
CA ILE A 81 -2.06 16.75 -2.48
C ILE A 81 -3.04 17.14 -3.59
N ILE A 82 -2.87 16.62 -4.82
CA ILE A 82 -3.81 16.86 -5.92
C ILE A 82 -5.21 16.36 -5.56
N ALA A 83 -5.33 15.17 -4.98
CA ALA A 83 -6.61 14.61 -4.57
C ALA A 83 -7.31 15.46 -3.51
N ILE A 84 -6.58 15.93 -2.49
CA ILE A 84 -7.11 16.81 -1.43
C ILE A 84 -7.52 18.17 -2.04
N GLY A 85 -6.66 18.76 -2.87
CA GLY A 85 -6.97 20.03 -3.54
C GLY A 85 -8.16 19.93 -4.49
N ALA A 86 -8.36 18.78 -5.14
CA ALA A 86 -9.54 18.52 -5.95
C ALA A 86 -10.81 18.43 -5.10
N ASP A 87 -10.79 17.73 -3.96
CA ASP A 87 -11.91 17.70 -3.00
C ASP A 87 -12.25 19.11 -2.50
N ASP A 88 -11.25 19.89 -2.10
CA ASP A 88 -11.44 21.29 -1.67
C ASP A 88 -12.03 22.17 -2.79
N GLY A 89 -11.51 22.03 -4.01
CA GLY A 89 -12.00 22.77 -5.18
C GLY A 89 -13.46 22.45 -5.52
N ILE A 90 -13.83 21.18 -5.44
CA ILE A 90 -15.21 20.71 -5.65
C ILE A 90 -16.15 21.29 -4.59
N ARG A 91 -15.74 21.29 -3.32
CA ARG A 91 -16.51 21.87 -2.22
C ARG A 91 -16.69 23.38 -2.37
N ALA A 92 -15.65 24.09 -2.82
CA ALA A 92 -15.70 25.51 -3.09
C ALA A 92 -16.68 25.87 -4.22
N LEU A 93 -16.80 25.00 -5.24
CA LEU A 93 -17.79 25.13 -6.30
C LEU A 93 -19.23 24.79 -5.85
N GLY A 94 -19.45 24.47 -4.57
CA GLY A 94 -20.77 24.15 -4.04
C GLY A 94 -21.36 22.88 -4.62
N VAL A 95 -20.51 21.98 -5.14
CA VAL A 95 -20.95 20.66 -5.59
C VAL A 95 -21.18 19.80 -4.36
N SER A 96 -22.42 19.39 -4.13
CA SER A 96 -22.79 18.52 -3.03
C SER A 96 -22.09 17.16 -3.14
N TRP A 97 -21.45 16.71 -2.06
CA TRP A 97 -20.76 15.41 -1.97
C TRP A 97 -21.64 14.24 -2.42
N ASP A 98 -22.94 14.28 -2.12
CA ASP A 98 -23.91 13.25 -2.49
C ASP A 98 -23.95 12.96 -4.01
N LYS A 99 -23.72 13.99 -4.84
CA LYS A 99 -23.70 13.85 -6.30
C LYS A 99 -22.44 13.16 -6.82
N LEU A 100 -21.38 13.11 -6.01
CA LEU A 100 -20.09 12.54 -6.36
C LEU A 100 -19.83 11.19 -5.69
N GLN A 101 -20.65 10.80 -4.70
CA GLN A 101 -20.49 9.52 -3.99
C GLN A 101 -20.45 8.32 -4.94
N TRP A 102 -21.33 8.27 -5.95
CA TRP A 102 -21.34 7.16 -6.90
C TRP A 102 -20.05 7.12 -7.75
N LEU A 103 -19.52 8.28 -8.13
CA LEU A 103 -18.27 8.38 -8.88
C LEU A 103 -17.08 7.98 -8.00
N ALA A 104 -17.01 8.52 -6.78
CA ALA A 104 -15.99 8.18 -5.80
C ALA A 104 -16.02 6.68 -5.47
N ALA A 105 -17.21 6.10 -5.32
CA ALA A 105 -17.40 4.66 -5.09
C ALA A 105 -16.90 3.84 -6.29
N ALA A 106 -17.31 4.17 -7.52
CA ALA A 106 -16.87 3.47 -8.72
C ALA A 106 -15.34 3.54 -8.92
N LEU A 107 -14.75 4.72 -8.72
CA LEU A 107 -13.29 4.91 -8.79
C LEU A 107 -12.57 4.10 -7.70
N SER A 108 -13.07 4.13 -6.47
CA SER A 108 -12.48 3.39 -5.35
C SER A 108 -12.54 1.88 -5.59
N VAL A 109 -13.66 1.37 -6.10
CA VAL A 109 -13.82 -0.04 -6.47
C VAL A 109 -12.85 -0.42 -7.59
N GLY A 110 -12.75 0.39 -8.66
CA GLY A 110 -11.83 0.16 -9.77
C GLY A 110 -10.36 0.14 -9.31
N LEU A 111 -9.95 1.07 -8.46
CA LEU A 111 -8.61 1.09 -7.87
C LEU A 111 -8.37 -0.15 -6.98
N GLY A 112 -9.36 -0.56 -6.19
CA GLY A 112 -9.30 -1.76 -5.37
C GLY A 112 -9.05 -3.02 -6.18
N PHE A 113 -9.77 -3.19 -7.30
CA PHE A 113 -9.54 -4.30 -8.22
C PHE A 113 -8.14 -4.25 -8.86
N GLY A 114 -7.65 -3.08 -9.26
CA GLY A 114 -6.30 -2.94 -9.82
C GLY A 114 -5.18 -3.23 -8.81
N LEU A 115 -5.40 -2.92 -7.53
CA LEU A 115 -4.43 -3.14 -6.44
C LEU A 115 -4.52 -4.52 -5.80
N GLN A 116 -5.56 -5.30 -6.10
CA GLN A 116 -5.86 -6.58 -5.45
C GLN A 116 -4.67 -7.54 -5.43
N GLU A 117 -3.96 -7.66 -6.56
CA GLU A 117 -2.82 -8.57 -6.69
C GLU A 117 -1.60 -8.10 -5.87
N ILE A 118 -1.34 -6.80 -5.84
CA ILE A 118 -0.25 -6.22 -5.04
C ILE A 118 -0.54 -6.46 -3.55
N PHE A 119 -1.78 -6.20 -3.14
CA PHE A 119 -2.21 -6.38 -1.76
C PHE A 119 -2.12 -7.85 -1.31
N GLY A 120 -2.61 -8.78 -2.15
CA GLY A 120 -2.52 -10.21 -1.87
C GLY A 120 -1.07 -10.69 -1.68
N ASN A 121 -0.15 -10.23 -2.54
CA ASN A 121 1.26 -10.57 -2.42
C ASN A 121 1.93 -9.98 -1.17
N PHE A 122 1.56 -8.75 -0.79
CA PHE A 122 2.04 -8.09 0.41
C PHE A 122 1.61 -8.82 1.68
N VAL A 123 0.31 -9.09 1.83
CA VAL A 123 -0.24 -9.82 2.99
C VAL A 123 0.36 -11.22 3.08
N SER A 124 0.49 -11.91 1.94
CA SER A 124 1.11 -13.23 1.89
C SER A 124 2.57 -13.19 2.33
N GLY A 125 3.32 -12.15 1.95
CA GLY A 125 4.67 -11.93 2.43
C GLY A 125 4.75 -11.77 3.96
N LEU A 126 3.83 -11.01 4.56
CA LEU A 126 3.74 -10.87 6.02
C LEU A 126 3.43 -12.22 6.70
N ILE A 127 2.45 -12.97 6.18
CA ILE A 127 2.10 -14.31 6.70
C ILE A 127 3.32 -15.22 6.69
N ILE A 128 4.06 -15.29 5.59
CA ILE A 128 5.27 -16.13 5.48
C ILE A 128 6.32 -15.73 6.53
N LEU A 129 6.48 -14.42 6.78
CA LEU A 129 7.45 -13.93 7.77
C LEU A 129 7.06 -14.26 9.21
N PHE A 130 5.77 -14.16 9.55
CA PHE A 130 5.26 -14.40 10.89
C PHE A 130 5.07 -15.89 11.20
N GLU A 131 4.40 -16.62 10.32
CA GLU A 131 4.06 -18.03 10.53
C GLU A 131 5.19 -18.98 10.11
N ARG A 132 6.13 -18.50 9.29
CA ARG A 132 7.29 -19.26 8.78
C ARG A 132 6.91 -20.64 8.21
N PRO A 133 5.93 -20.74 7.28
CA PRO A 133 5.56 -22.00 6.65
C PRO A 133 6.70 -22.57 5.79
N VAL A 134 7.58 -21.70 5.26
CA VAL A 134 8.75 -22.05 4.45
C VAL A 134 9.93 -21.18 4.87
N ARG A 135 11.12 -21.78 4.97
CA ARG A 135 12.37 -21.10 5.34
C ARG A 135 13.34 -21.05 4.17
N ILE A 136 14.29 -20.12 4.25
CA ILE A 136 15.42 -20.08 3.32
C ILE A 136 16.21 -21.39 3.48
N GLY A 137 16.45 -22.08 2.36
CA GLY A 137 17.08 -23.40 2.31
C GLY A 137 16.09 -24.57 2.18
N ASP A 138 14.79 -24.35 2.31
CA ASP A 138 13.80 -25.40 2.06
C ASP A 138 13.65 -25.63 0.55
N THR A 139 13.60 -26.90 0.15
CA THR A 139 13.22 -27.28 -1.21
C THR A 139 11.71 -27.35 -1.29
N VAL A 140 11.14 -26.59 -2.23
CA VAL A 140 9.69 -26.49 -2.43
C VAL A 140 9.36 -26.63 -3.90
N THR A 141 8.16 -27.13 -4.17
CA THR A 141 7.60 -27.22 -5.51
C THR A 141 6.31 -26.41 -5.55
N ILE A 142 6.22 -25.48 -6.49
CA ILE A 142 5.05 -24.59 -6.65
C ILE A 142 4.68 -24.55 -8.12
N GLY A 143 3.53 -25.16 -8.44
CA GLY A 143 3.12 -25.36 -9.83
C GLY A 143 4.11 -26.24 -10.57
N THR A 144 4.75 -25.69 -11.60
CA THR A 144 5.74 -26.39 -12.44
C THR A 144 7.19 -26.13 -12.04
N PHE A 145 7.44 -25.29 -11.03
CA PHE A 145 8.78 -24.92 -10.59
C PHE A 145 9.15 -25.68 -9.33
N SER A 146 10.33 -26.30 -9.31
CA SER A 146 10.90 -26.95 -8.13
C SER A 146 12.30 -26.40 -7.88
N GLY A 147 12.66 -26.25 -6.61
CA GLY A 147 13.99 -25.76 -6.25
C GLY A 147 14.08 -25.33 -4.80
N THR A 148 15.22 -24.75 -4.43
CA THR A 148 15.50 -24.33 -3.06
C THR A 148 15.21 -22.84 -2.88
N VAL A 149 14.52 -22.47 -1.80
CA VAL A 149 14.22 -21.08 -1.47
C VAL A 149 15.51 -20.34 -1.12
N SER A 150 15.86 -19.32 -1.91
CA SER A 150 17.10 -18.55 -1.74
C SER A 150 16.85 -17.21 -1.04
N LYS A 151 15.71 -16.56 -1.29
CA LYS A 151 15.40 -15.25 -0.71
C LYS A 151 13.90 -15.01 -0.61
N ILE A 152 13.45 -14.59 0.57
CA ILE A 152 12.07 -14.17 0.80
C ILE A 152 12.04 -12.65 0.86
N ARG A 153 11.22 -12.00 0.01
CA ARG A 153 10.96 -10.55 0.04
C ARG A 153 9.48 -10.30 0.29
N ILE A 154 9.11 -9.04 0.50
CA ILE A 154 7.73 -8.67 0.86
C ILE A 154 6.66 -9.04 -0.19
N ARG A 155 7.01 -9.04 -1.48
CA ARG A 155 6.06 -9.30 -2.58
C ARG A 155 6.29 -10.62 -3.34
N ALA A 156 7.49 -11.15 -3.28
CA ALA A 156 7.89 -12.32 -4.03
C ALA A 156 9.03 -13.05 -3.32
N THR A 157 9.08 -14.35 -3.54
CA THR A 157 10.14 -15.24 -3.05
C THR A 157 10.92 -15.78 -4.24
N THR A 158 12.24 -15.78 -4.13
CA THR A 158 13.14 -16.31 -5.13
C THR A 158 13.46 -17.77 -4.81
N ILE A 159 13.29 -18.64 -5.80
CA ILE A 159 13.69 -20.04 -5.77
C ILE A 159 14.83 -20.24 -6.75
N THR A 160 15.80 -21.06 -6.38
CA THR A 160 16.88 -21.48 -7.26
C THR A 160 16.66 -22.94 -7.64
N ASP A 161 16.47 -23.19 -8.94
CA ASP A 161 16.30 -24.54 -9.51
C ASP A 161 17.64 -25.32 -9.50
N PHE A 162 17.60 -26.63 -9.77
CA PHE A 162 18.76 -27.52 -9.87
C PHE A 162 19.77 -27.06 -10.94
N ASP A 163 19.28 -26.39 -11.99
CA ASP A 163 20.09 -25.74 -13.03
C ASP A 163 20.72 -24.39 -12.59
N ARG A 164 20.58 -24.00 -11.32
CA ARG A 164 20.97 -22.68 -10.76
C ARG A 164 20.26 -21.48 -11.40
N LYS A 165 19.10 -21.69 -12.00
CA LYS A 165 18.24 -20.59 -12.50
C LYS A 165 17.45 -19.98 -11.35
N GLU A 166 17.41 -18.66 -11.27
CA GLU A 166 16.59 -17.94 -10.30
C GLU A 166 15.18 -17.70 -10.86
N VAL A 167 14.16 -18.19 -10.15
CA VAL A 167 12.75 -17.98 -10.48
C VAL A 167 12.10 -17.13 -9.39
N ILE A 168 11.43 -16.06 -9.79
CA ILE A 168 10.74 -15.14 -8.88
C ILE A 168 9.26 -15.52 -8.84
N ILE A 169 8.79 -15.99 -7.68
CA ILE A 169 7.41 -16.44 -7.49
C ILE A 169 6.66 -15.44 -6.60
N PRO A 170 5.47 -14.97 -7.01
CA PRO A 170 4.63 -14.10 -6.17
C PRO A 170 4.29 -14.78 -4.84
N ASN A 171 4.39 -14.05 -3.72
CA ASN A 171 4.17 -14.63 -2.39
C ASN A 171 2.76 -15.22 -2.22
N LYS A 172 1.77 -14.66 -2.93
CA LYS A 172 0.39 -15.19 -2.93
C LYS A 172 0.35 -16.67 -3.32
N ALA A 173 1.18 -17.10 -4.26
CA ALA A 173 1.23 -18.49 -4.69
C ALA A 173 1.67 -19.46 -3.58
N PHE A 174 2.50 -19.01 -2.63
CA PHE A 174 2.92 -19.84 -1.49
C PHE A 174 1.80 -19.99 -0.46
N VAL A 175 1.02 -18.93 -0.21
CA VAL A 175 -0.05 -18.97 0.80
C VAL A 175 -1.29 -19.67 0.27
N THR A 176 -1.68 -19.43 -0.99
CA THR A 176 -2.85 -20.09 -1.58
C THR A 176 -2.53 -21.51 -2.07
N GLY A 177 -1.32 -21.75 -2.54
CA GLY A 177 -0.86 -23.08 -3.01
C GLY A 177 -0.36 -24.01 -1.90
N ALA A 178 -0.17 -23.49 -0.67
CA ALA A 178 0.21 -24.29 0.50
C ALA A 178 -0.79 -25.41 0.85
N LEU A 179 -2.01 -25.38 0.31
CA LEU A 179 -3.01 -26.40 0.59
C LEU A 179 -2.82 -27.71 -0.20
N ASP A 180 -2.10 -27.70 -1.34
CA ASP A 180 -2.08 -28.88 -2.22
C ASP A 180 -0.71 -29.54 -2.44
N GLN A 181 0.44 -28.87 -2.22
CA GLN A 181 1.72 -29.37 -2.78
C GLN A 181 3.04 -29.05 -2.02
N LEU A 182 3.01 -28.52 -0.80
CA LEU A 182 4.25 -28.29 -0.04
C LEU A 182 4.82 -29.60 0.56
N VAL A 183 5.59 -30.35 -0.22
CA VAL A 183 6.52 -31.35 0.32
C VAL A 183 7.84 -30.63 0.61
N ALA A 184 7.93 -29.98 1.77
CA ALA A 184 9.21 -29.52 2.29
C ALA A 184 10.04 -30.78 2.64
N LEU A 185 10.81 -31.29 1.68
CA LEU A 185 11.79 -32.34 1.94
C LEU A 185 12.91 -31.71 2.77
N ARG A 186 12.71 -31.68 4.09
CA ARG A 186 13.76 -31.34 5.04
C ARG A 186 14.91 -32.30 4.78
N HIS A 187 16.03 -31.78 4.29
CA HIS A 187 17.28 -32.53 4.20
C HIS A 187 17.62 -33.05 5.61
N ARG A 188 17.29 -34.32 5.86
CA ARG A 188 17.82 -35.07 6.98
C ARG A 188 19.23 -35.47 6.57
N ASP A 189 20.22 -35.02 7.32
CA ASP A 189 21.63 -35.41 7.15
C ASP A 189 21.76 -36.92 6.88
N PRO A 190 22.39 -37.35 5.78
CA PRO A 190 22.74 -38.75 5.55
C PRO A 190 23.91 -39.24 6.42
N GLY A 191 24.49 -38.38 7.27
CA GLY A 191 25.73 -38.66 8.03
C GLY A 191 25.54 -38.95 9.52
N GLY A 192 24.31 -39.07 10.01
CA GLY A 192 24.05 -39.40 11.41
C GLY A 192 24.13 -40.90 11.65
N ASP A 193 25.22 -41.35 12.28
CA ASP A 193 25.45 -42.71 12.77
C ASP A 193 24.13 -43.30 13.35
N PRO A 194 23.67 -44.49 12.90
CA PRO A 194 22.41 -45.04 13.40
C PRO A 194 22.48 -45.21 14.92
N PRO A 195 21.37 -45.00 15.66
CA PRO A 195 21.37 -45.20 17.10
C PRO A 195 21.75 -46.65 17.38
N ARG A 196 22.93 -46.85 17.99
CA ARG A 196 23.41 -48.15 18.43
C ARG A 196 22.34 -48.75 19.33
N ARG A 197 21.58 -49.71 18.80
CA ARG A 197 20.68 -50.56 19.59
C ARG A 197 21.56 -51.30 20.59
N ARG A 198 21.55 -50.84 21.85
CA ARG A 198 22.06 -51.61 22.98
C ARG A 198 21.16 -52.83 23.14
N LEU A 199 21.63 -53.95 22.61
CA LEU A 199 21.06 -55.27 22.84
C LEU A 199 21.30 -55.60 24.32
N TRP A 200 20.27 -55.43 25.15
CA TRP A 200 20.29 -55.91 26.52
C TRP A 200 20.18 -57.44 26.49
N LEU A 201 21.33 -58.12 26.50
CA LEU A 201 21.39 -59.52 26.92
C LEU A 201 21.14 -59.52 28.44
N ARG A 202 19.98 -60.02 28.87
CA ARG A 202 19.77 -60.45 30.25
C ARG A 202 20.29 -61.88 30.39
N PRO A 203 21.25 -62.17 31.30
CA PRO A 203 21.47 -63.51 31.79
C PRO A 203 20.64 -63.74 33.07
N GLY A 204 20.10 -64.96 33.21
CA GLY A 204 19.43 -65.45 34.42
C GLY A 204 17.93 -65.56 34.26
#